data_AF-A0A4W5JAP3-F1
#
_entry.id   AF-A0A4W5JAP3-F1
#
_cell.length_a   1.000
_cell.length_b   1.000
_cell.length_c   1.000
_cell.angle_alpha   90.00
_cell.angle_beta   90.00
_cell.angle_gamma   90.00
#
_symmetry.space_group_name_H-M   'P 1'
#
loop_
_entity.id
_entity.type
_entity.pdbx_description
1 polymer ?
#
loop_
_entity_poly.entity_id
_entity_poly.type
_entity_poly.pdbx_seq_one_letter_code
_entity_poly.pdbx_strand_id
1 'polypeptide(L)'
;YLSLSQIIPVERLVKGKFQDNFEFIQWFKKFFDANYDGKEYDPVATRQGQEGTPSPNPGPQRTSPTATKTFHAPPRQIQSALIRRATPTRASDAEILELNQQMLDLKLTVDGLEKERDFYFSKLRDIELICQGSETNASPTLSKIMDILYATEVGHTQTHTE
;
A
#
# COMPACT_ATOMS: atom_id res chain seq x y z
N TYR A 1 16.97 -4.91 29.57
CA TYR A 1 16.95 -3.45 29.76
C TYR A 1 18.19 -2.84 29.15
N LEU A 2 18.16 -2.56 27.84
CA LEU A 2 19.14 -1.66 27.23
C LEU A 2 18.94 -0.31 27.92
N SER A 3 19.88 0.06 28.78
CA SER A 3 19.86 1.28 29.57
C SER A 3 19.60 2.48 28.67
N LEU A 4 18.70 3.38 29.09
CA LEU A 4 18.29 4.65 28.49
C LEU A 4 19.44 5.68 28.33
N SER A 5 20.68 5.21 28.21
CA SER A 5 21.91 6.01 28.22
C SER A 5 22.39 6.39 26.82
N GLN A 6 21.67 6.03 25.76
CA GLN A 6 22.03 6.43 24.40
C GLN A 6 21.60 7.90 24.18
N ILE A 7 22.58 8.79 24.05
CA ILE A 7 22.36 10.19 23.70
C ILE A 7 21.99 10.27 22.21
N ILE A 8 20.80 10.78 21.90
CA ILE A 8 20.35 11.01 20.51
C ILE A 8 21.07 12.24 19.96
N PRO A 9 21.91 12.12 18.92
CA PRO A 9 22.70 13.24 18.41
C PRO A 9 21.89 14.14 17.46
N VAL A 10 20.92 14.88 17.99
CA VAL A 10 19.97 15.71 17.21
C VAL A 10 20.68 16.64 16.22
N GLU A 11 21.75 17.31 16.64
CA GLU A 11 22.54 18.24 15.80
C GLU A 11 23.16 17.59 14.55
N ARG A 12 23.39 16.28 14.58
CA ARG A 12 23.88 15.52 13.43
C ARG A 12 22.72 15.08 12.52
N LEU A 13 21.57 14.75 13.11
CA LEU A 13 20.38 14.29 12.39
C LEU A 13 19.72 15.41 11.58
N VAL A 14 19.62 16.63 12.15
CA VAL A 14 19.00 17.78 11.48
C VAL A 14 19.74 18.22 10.21
N LYS A 15 21.01 17.83 10.06
CA LYS A 15 21.80 18.08 8.85
C LYS A 15 21.41 17.18 7.68
N GLY A 16 20.57 16.17 7.91
CA GLY A 16 20.07 15.27 6.85
C GLY A 16 21.12 14.34 6.24
N LYS A 17 22.27 14.15 6.89
CA LYS A 17 23.35 13.29 6.37
C LYS A 17 22.92 11.83 6.44
N PHE A 18 23.03 11.11 5.33
CA PHE A 18 22.61 9.70 5.23
C PHE A 18 23.25 8.81 6.31
N GLN A 19 24.55 8.95 6.54
CA GLN A 19 25.27 8.11 7.49
C GLN A 19 24.73 8.23 8.92
N ASP A 20 24.56 9.45 9.43
CA ASP A 20 24.06 9.70 10.79
C ASP A 20 22.58 9.27 10.93
N ASN A 21 21.76 9.52 9.90
CA ASN A 21 20.35 9.14 9.91
C ASN A 21 20.15 7.63 9.82
N PHE A 22 20.95 6.95 8.99
CA PHE A 22 20.90 5.51 8.83
C PHE A 22 21.31 4.79 10.12
N GLU A 23 22.41 5.23 10.74
CA GLU A 23 22.86 4.71 12.04
C GLU A 23 21.79 4.89 13.12
N PHE A 24 21.13 6.05 13.17
CA PHE A 24 20.03 6.31 14.08
C PHE A 24 18.83 5.38 13.85
N ILE A 25 18.40 5.17 12.61
CA ILE A 25 17.26 4.29 12.30
C ILE A 25 17.56 2.84 12.68
N GLN A 26 18.78 2.37 12.42
CA GLN A 26 19.21 1.02 12.81
C GLN A 26 19.13 0.80 14.33
N TRP A 27 19.61 1.78 15.11
CA TRP A 27 19.49 1.76 16.56
C TRP A 27 18.03 1.88 17.01
N PHE A 28 17.26 2.81 16.43
CA PHE A 28 15.88 3.07 16.79
C PHE A 28 15.00 1.83 16.60
N LYS A 29 15.21 1.06 15.53
CA LYS A 29 14.53 -0.22 15.33
C LYS A 29 14.81 -1.21 16.47
N LYS A 30 16.08 -1.39 16.85
CA LYS A 30 16.45 -2.26 17.98
C LYS A 30 15.88 -1.76 19.30
N PHE A 31 15.87 -0.44 19.52
CA PHE A 31 15.26 0.18 20.68
C PHE A 31 13.74 -0.07 20.70
N PHE A 32 13.06 0.15 19.59
CA PHE A 32 11.62 -0.08 19.47
C PHE A 32 11.25 -1.53 19.76
N ASP A 33 11.95 -2.48 19.14
CA ASP A 33 11.69 -3.92 19.33
C ASP A 33 11.90 -4.38 20.77
N ALA A 34 12.84 -3.76 21.50
CA ALA A 34 13.13 -4.11 22.89
C ALA A 34 12.20 -3.43 23.92
N ASN A 35 11.49 -2.36 23.53
CA ASN A 35 10.70 -1.55 24.45
C ASN A 35 9.19 -1.52 24.13
N TYR A 36 8.80 -1.91 22.92
CA TYR A 36 7.39 -1.95 22.55
C TYR A 36 6.72 -3.16 23.20
N ASP A 37 5.69 -2.89 24.01
CA ASP A 37 4.96 -3.89 24.79
C ASP A 37 3.73 -4.45 24.06
N GLY A 38 3.61 -4.18 22.75
CA GLY A 38 2.52 -4.66 21.91
C GLY A 38 1.18 -3.97 22.14
N LYS A 39 1.13 -2.92 22.98
CA LYS A 39 -0.13 -2.22 23.27
C LYS A 39 -0.52 -1.28 22.14
N GLU A 40 -1.83 -1.17 21.93
CA GLU A 40 -2.38 -0.19 21.01
C GLU A 40 -2.07 1.23 21.51
N TYR A 41 -1.51 2.06 20.64
CA TYR A 41 -1.14 3.43 20.99
C TYR A 41 -2.40 4.28 21.18
N ASP A 42 -2.71 4.63 22.42
CA ASP A 42 -3.73 5.63 22.74
C ASP A 42 -3.09 7.02 22.84
N PRO A 43 -3.22 7.89 21.82
CA PRO A 43 -2.63 9.22 21.84
C PRO A 43 -3.22 10.11 22.94
N VAL A 44 -4.49 9.91 23.33
CA VAL A 44 -5.19 10.75 24.30
C VAL A 44 -4.75 10.37 25.71
N ALA A 45 -4.74 9.07 26.04
CA ALA A 45 -4.24 8.60 27.32
C ALA A 45 -2.74 8.89 27.50
N THR A 46 -1.93 8.70 26.44
CA THR A 46 -0.48 8.96 26.51
C THR A 46 -0.18 10.45 26.74
N ARG A 47 -0.99 11.35 26.18
CA ARG A 47 -0.87 12.80 26.37
C ARG A 47 -1.60 13.32 27.61
N GLN A 48 -2.13 12.44 28.47
CA GLN A 48 -2.91 12.80 29.66
C GLN A 48 -4.08 13.77 29.34
N GLY A 49 -4.69 13.63 28.16
CA GLY A 49 -5.79 14.49 27.73
C GLY A 49 -5.41 15.89 27.24
N GLN A 50 -4.11 16.21 27.04
CA GLN A 50 -3.73 17.43 26.32
C GLN A 50 -4.08 17.31 24.84
N GLU A 51 -5.08 18.08 24.39
CA GLU A 51 -5.33 18.29 22.97
C GLU A 51 -4.05 18.85 22.32
N GLY A 52 -3.60 18.19 21.24
CA GLY A 52 -2.36 18.52 20.53
C GLY A 52 -2.40 19.85 19.78
N THR A 53 -3.27 20.78 20.15
CA THR A 53 -3.17 22.16 19.70
C THR A 53 -1.94 22.77 20.37
N PRO A 54 -0.89 23.17 19.63
CA PRO A 54 0.14 24.00 20.23
C PRO A 54 -0.56 25.22 20.80
N SER A 55 -0.45 25.40 22.12
CA SER A 55 -0.85 26.65 22.76
C SER A 55 -0.12 27.79 22.05
N PRO A 56 -0.79 28.86 21.59
CA PRO A 56 -0.11 29.98 20.97
C PRO A 56 0.91 30.53 21.98
N ASN A 57 2.19 30.25 21.74
CA ASN A 57 3.26 30.73 22.61
C ASN A 57 3.26 32.27 22.54
N PRO A 58 3.24 33.01 23.66
CA PRO A 58 3.41 34.45 23.66
C PRO A 58 4.91 34.76 23.48
N GLY A 59 5.40 34.64 22.24
CA GLY A 59 6.73 35.08 21.80
C GLY A 59 6.62 36.32 20.89
N PRO A 60 7.64 37.19 20.86
CA PRO A 60 7.49 38.59 20.43
C PRO A 60 7.09 38.72 18.96
N GLN A 61 6.12 39.61 18.74
CA GLN A 61 5.58 39.98 17.43
C GLN A 61 6.68 40.40 16.45
N ARG A 62 6.72 39.74 15.29
CA ARG A 62 7.22 40.35 14.06
C ARG A 62 6.32 41.55 13.74
N THR A 63 6.91 42.73 13.70
CA THR A 63 6.25 43.95 13.22
C THR A 63 5.98 43.82 11.73
N SER A 64 4.70 43.85 11.36
CA SER A 64 4.24 44.32 10.06
C SER A 64 2.81 44.84 10.26
N PRO A 65 2.50 46.08 9.87
CA PRO A 65 1.28 46.75 10.31
C PRO A 65 0.12 46.40 9.37
N THR A 66 -1.01 45.94 9.90
CA THR A 66 -2.34 46.17 9.28
C THR A 66 -3.42 46.11 10.35
N ALA A 67 -4.43 46.95 10.17
CA ALA A 67 -5.36 47.49 11.15
C ALA A 67 -6.44 46.54 11.69
N THR A 68 -6.80 46.80 12.94
CA THR A 68 -8.10 46.69 13.65
C THR A 68 -9.29 45.94 13.02
N LYS A 69 -9.94 45.07 13.80
CA LYS A 69 -11.21 45.38 14.52
C LYS A 69 -11.71 44.21 15.39
N THR A 70 -12.10 44.59 16.60
CA THR A 70 -12.87 43.89 17.66
C THR A 70 -14.18 43.27 17.17
N PHE A 71 -14.65 42.16 17.78
CA PHE A 71 -16.01 41.98 18.36
C PHE A 71 -16.08 40.68 19.22
N HIS A 72 -16.91 40.71 20.27
CA HIS A 72 -17.06 39.69 21.34
C HIS A 72 -18.28 38.75 21.16
N ALA A 73 -18.13 37.51 21.66
CA ALA A 73 -19.11 36.59 22.32
C ALA A 73 -20.25 35.94 21.49
N PRO A 74 -20.95 34.86 21.95
CA PRO A 74 -20.78 33.94 23.11
C PRO A 74 -20.82 32.41 22.76
N PRO A 75 -20.64 31.47 23.72
CA PRO A 75 -20.63 30.02 23.48
C PRO A 75 -22.02 29.38 23.64
N ARG A 76 -22.28 28.27 22.93
CA ARG A 76 -23.50 27.46 23.09
C ARG A 76 -23.17 25.97 23.21
N GLN A 77 -23.37 25.43 24.42
CA GLN A 77 -23.46 23.98 24.69
C GLN A 77 -24.77 23.42 24.15
N ILE A 78 -24.76 22.25 23.50
CA ILE A 78 -25.85 21.26 23.56
C ILE A 78 -25.25 19.83 23.49
N GLN A 79 -25.88 18.95 24.25
CA GLN A 79 -25.52 17.59 24.65
C GLN A 79 -25.92 16.50 23.64
N SER A 80 -25.39 15.29 23.91
CA SER A 80 -25.97 13.96 23.65
C SER A 80 -25.92 13.36 22.22
N ALA A 81 -25.20 12.24 22.09
CA ALA A 81 -25.78 10.93 21.74
C ALA A 81 -24.71 9.82 21.79
N LEU A 82 -24.91 8.85 22.68
CA LEU A 82 -24.22 7.56 22.67
C LEU A 82 -24.68 6.78 21.43
N ILE A 83 -23.88 6.79 20.36
CA ILE A 83 -23.99 5.80 19.29
C ILE A 83 -23.00 4.68 19.63
N ARG A 84 -23.51 3.59 20.21
CA ARG A 84 -22.84 2.29 20.19
C ARG A 84 -22.71 1.86 18.75
N ARG A 85 -21.56 2.13 18.11
CA ARG A 85 -21.24 1.62 16.79
C ARG A 85 -20.35 0.39 16.97
N ALA A 86 -20.80 -0.70 16.35
CA ALA A 86 -20.22 -2.04 16.39
C ALA A 86 -18.69 -2.00 16.26
N THR A 87 -18.03 -2.82 17.08
CA THR A 87 -16.62 -3.16 16.93
C THR A 87 -16.38 -3.65 15.50
N PRO A 88 -15.52 -2.99 14.69
CA PRO A 88 -14.94 -3.68 13.57
C PRO A 88 -14.00 -4.72 14.17
N THR A 89 -14.21 -5.99 13.85
CA THR A 89 -13.23 -7.05 14.06
C THR A 89 -11.96 -6.61 13.34
N ARG A 90 -10.97 -6.12 14.10
CA ARG A 90 -9.69 -5.65 13.53
C ARG A 90 -8.86 -6.90 13.25
N ALA A 91 -8.63 -7.17 11.97
CA ALA A 91 -7.72 -8.21 11.52
C ALA A 91 -6.38 -8.06 12.26
N SER A 92 -5.84 -9.17 12.75
CA SER A 92 -4.60 -9.14 13.52
C SER A 92 -3.43 -8.71 12.62
N ASP A 93 -2.43 -8.02 13.18
CA ASP A 93 -1.25 -7.60 12.40
C ASP A 93 -0.54 -8.80 11.69
N ALA A 94 -0.66 -10.00 12.25
CA ALA A 94 -0.20 -11.25 11.64
C ALA A 94 -1.01 -11.64 10.40
N GLU A 95 -2.35 -11.52 10.46
CA GLU A 95 -3.26 -11.77 9.33
C GLU A 95 -3.03 -10.74 8.21
N ILE A 96 -2.77 -9.48 8.57
CA ILE A 96 -2.42 -8.44 7.60
C ILE A 96 -1.10 -8.77 6.89
N LEU A 97 -0.10 -9.27 7.62
CA LEU A 97 1.19 -9.67 7.03
C LEU A 97 1.02 -10.87 6.08
N GLU A 98 0.23 -11.87 6.46
CA GLU A 98 -0.05 -13.04 5.65
C GLU A 98 -0.79 -12.69 4.36
N LEU A 99 -1.83 -11.86 4.45
CA LEU A 99 -2.58 -11.36 3.29
C LEU A 99 -1.68 -10.57 2.33
N ASN A 100 -0.76 -9.74 2.86
CA ASN A 100 0.19 -9.03 2.02
C ASN A 100 1.16 -9.98 1.29
N GLN A 101 1.58 -11.07 1.93
CA GLN A 101 2.40 -12.09 1.28
C GLN A 101 1.64 -12.81 0.16
N GLN A 102 0.39 -13.21 0.41
CA GLN A 102 -0.45 -13.83 -0.62
C GLN A 102 -0.68 -12.89 -1.81
N MET A 103 -0.89 -11.59 -1.55
CA MET A 103 -1.02 -10.58 -2.60
C MET A 103 0.26 -10.44 -3.42
N LEU A 104 1.44 -10.50 -2.78
CA LEU A 104 2.73 -10.46 -3.48
C LEU A 104 2.93 -11.70 -4.36
N ASP A 105 2.66 -12.89 -3.83
CA ASP A 105 2.83 -14.16 -4.54
C ASP A 105 1.88 -14.26 -5.74
N LEU A 106 0.62 -13.84 -5.56
CA LEU A 106 -0.36 -13.79 -6.63
C LEU A 106 0.07 -12.81 -7.72
N LYS A 107 0.59 -11.63 -7.34
CA LYS A 107 1.09 -10.65 -8.30
C LYS A 107 2.26 -11.21 -9.12
N LEU A 108 3.23 -11.86 -8.47
CA LEU A 108 4.34 -12.50 -9.18
C LEU A 108 3.86 -13.62 -10.11
N THR A 109 2.85 -14.38 -9.70
CA THR A 109 2.25 -15.44 -10.51
C THR A 109 1.56 -14.85 -11.75
N VAL A 110 0.75 -13.80 -11.58
CA VAL A 110 0.09 -13.11 -12.69
C VAL A 110 1.11 -12.52 -13.65
N ASP A 111 2.14 -11.83 -13.15
CA ASP A 111 3.23 -11.28 -13.99
C ASP A 111 3.95 -12.39 -14.79
N GLY A 112 4.09 -13.58 -14.21
CA GLY A 112 4.62 -14.75 -14.90
C GLY A 112 3.70 -15.26 -16.00
N LEU A 113 2.42 -15.47 -15.68
CA LEU A 113 1.39 -15.93 -16.61
C LEU A 113 1.17 -14.94 -17.77
N GLU A 114 1.25 -13.63 -17.52
CA GLU A 114 1.13 -12.62 -18.59
C GLU A 114 2.27 -12.74 -19.60
N LYS A 115 3.50 -12.99 -19.14
CA LYS A 115 4.64 -13.22 -20.05
C LYS A 115 4.46 -14.50 -20.85
N GLU A 116 3.98 -15.57 -20.23
CA GLU A 116 3.70 -16.82 -20.93
C GLU A 116 2.56 -16.65 -21.96
N ARG A 117 1.47 -15.98 -21.58
CA ARG A 117 0.37 -15.62 -22.49
C ARG A 117 0.90 -14.87 -23.71
N ASP A 118 1.68 -13.82 -23.50
CA ASP A 118 2.20 -12.97 -24.56
C ASP A 118 3.21 -13.71 -25.44
N PHE A 119 4.01 -14.59 -24.85
CA PHE A 119 4.93 -15.47 -25.57
C PHE A 119 4.20 -16.43 -26.51
N TYR A 120 3.16 -17.13 -26.02
CA TYR A 120 2.38 -18.04 -26.85
C TYR A 120 1.56 -17.30 -27.90
N PHE A 121 0.95 -16.17 -27.54
CA PHE A 121 0.18 -15.36 -28.48
C PHE A 121 1.06 -14.84 -29.64
N SER A 122 2.26 -14.36 -29.34
CA SER A 122 3.20 -13.90 -30.36
C SER A 122 3.58 -15.03 -31.34
N LYS A 123 3.83 -16.25 -30.83
CA LYS A 123 4.10 -17.42 -31.70
C LYS A 123 2.91 -17.78 -32.58
N LEU A 124 1.70 -17.78 -32.05
CA LEU A 124 0.49 -18.06 -32.83
C LEU A 124 0.28 -17.00 -33.90
N ARG A 125 0.56 -15.73 -33.60
CA ARG A 125 0.50 -14.64 -34.58
C ARG A 125 1.54 -14.77 -35.69
N ASP A 126 2.78 -15.14 -35.35
CA ASP A 126 3.82 -15.42 -36.34
C ASP A 126 3.42 -16.57 -37.28
N ILE A 127 2.84 -17.65 -36.73
CA ILE A 127 2.33 -18.79 -37.51
C ILE A 127 1.18 -18.35 -38.43
N GLU A 128 0.26 -17.54 -37.94
CA GLU A 128 -0.86 -17.00 -38.73
C GLU A 128 -0.37 -16.18 -39.93
N LEU A 129 0.63 -15.32 -39.73
CA LEU A 129 1.25 -14.52 -40.79
C LEU A 129 1.89 -15.39 -41.89
N ILE A 130 2.56 -16.48 -41.49
CA ILE A 130 3.14 -17.45 -42.44
C ILE A 130 2.04 -18.13 -43.26
N CYS A 131 0.92 -18.49 -42.62
CA CYS A 131 -0.20 -19.15 -43.29
C CYS A 131 -0.90 -18.22 -44.29
N GLN A 132 -1.09 -16.93 -43.95
CA GLN A 132 -1.71 -15.93 -44.84
C GLN A 132 -0.79 -15.57 -46.02
N GLY A 133 0.53 -15.49 -45.82
CA GLY A 133 1.48 -15.15 -46.88
C GLY A 133 1.64 -16.21 -47.99
N SER A 134 1.07 -17.40 -47.81
CA SER A 134 1.18 -18.54 -48.73
C SER A 134 -0.11 -18.89 -49.47
N GLU A 135 -1.09 -17.95 -49.50
CA GLU A 135 -2.40 -18.05 -50.16
C GLU A 135 -2.36 -18.46 -51.65
N THR A 136 -1.20 -18.44 -52.31
CA THR A 136 -1.04 -18.92 -53.69
C THR A 136 -1.06 -20.46 -53.82
N ASN A 137 -0.89 -21.22 -52.72
CA ASN A 137 -0.96 -22.70 -52.72
C ASN A 137 -1.61 -23.23 -51.44
N ALA A 138 -2.94 -23.11 -51.32
CA ALA A 138 -3.70 -23.56 -50.15
C ALA A 138 -3.58 -25.08 -49.95
N SER A 139 -2.60 -25.50 -49.15
CA SER A 139 -2.47 -26.90 -48.74
C SER A 139 -3.59 -27.25 -47.75
N PRO A 140 -4.18 -28.46 -47.82
CA PRO A 140 -5.14 -28.93 -46.82
C PRO A 140 -4.62 -28.88 -45.38
N THR A 141 -3.30 -28.93 -45.20
CA THR A 141 -2.63 -28.79 -43.90
C THR A 141 -2.72 -27.37 -43.34
N LEU A 142 -2.57 -26.34 -44.18
CA LEU A 142 -2.70 -24.95 -43.75
C LEU A 142 -4.12 -24.62 -43.29
N SER A 143 -5.14 -25.14 -43.97
CA SER A 143 -6.54 -24.97 -43.56
C SER A 143 -6.76 -25.48 -42.13
N LYS A 144 -6.25 -26.67 -41.81
CA LYS A 144 -6.37 -27.24 -40.45
C LYS A 144 -5.65 -26.40 -39.39
N ILE A 145 -4.52 -25.79 -39.74
CA ILE A 145 -3.79 -24.89 -38.83
C ILE A 145 -4.61 -23.63 -38.57
N MET A 146 -5.23 -23.05 -39.60
CA MET A 146 -6.13 -21.90 -39.44
C MET A 146 -7.36 -22.25 -38.60
N ASP A 147 -7.93 -23.44 -38.78
CA ASP A 147 -9.05 -23.92 -37.96
C ASP A 147 -8.67 -24.00 -36.47
N ILE A 148 -7.44 -24.43 -36.15
CA ILE A 148 -6.93 -24.45 -34.76
C ILE A 148 -6.74 -23.02 -34.23
N LEU A 149 -6.20 -22.10 -35.04
CA LEU A 149 -5.93 -20.73 -34.62
C LEU A 149 -7.20 -19.92 -34.33
N TYR A 150 -8.30 -20.21 -35.03
CA TYR A 150 -9.59 -19.55 -34.84
C TYR A 150 -10.58 -20.37 -34.02
N ALA A 151 -10.17 -21.54 -33.50
CA ALA A 151 -11.01 -22.33 -32.61
C ALA A 151 -11.37 -21.51 -31.37
N THR A 152 -12.66 -21.43 -31.05
CA THR A 152 -13.15 -20.81 -29.83
C THR A 152 -13.57 -21.87 -28.82
N GLU A 153 -13.60 -21.50 -27.55
CA GLU A 153 -13.83 -22.40 -26.40
C GLU A 153 -15.20 -23.12 -26.44
N VAL A 154 -16.10 -22.68 -27.32
CA VAL A 154 -17.45 -23.25 -27.51
C VAL A 154 -17.44 -24.67 -28.10
N GLY A 155 -16.31 -25.12 -28.66
CA GLY A 155 -16.20 -26.44 -29.30
C GLY A 155 -15.85 -27.63 -28.40
N HIS A 156 -15.50 -27.42 -27.12
CA HIS A 156 -14.97 -28.49 -26.24
C HIS A 156 -15.84 -28.83 -25.02
N THR A 157 -17.00 -28.19 -24.83
CA THR A 157 -17.90 -28.42 -23.69
C THR A 157 -19.01 -29.42 -23.98
N GLN A 158 -18.68 -30.60 -24.52
CA GLN A 158 -19.68 -31.67 -24.62
C GLN A 158 -19.07 -33.07 -24.66
N THR A 159 -18.57 -33.57 -23.52
CA THR A 159 -18.52 -35.00 -23.18
C THR A 159 -17.90 -35.21 -21.78
N HIS A 160 -18.66 -34.97 -20.71
CA HIS A 160 -18.64 -35.85 -19.52
C HIS A 160 -19.69 -35.39 -18.50
N THR A 161 -20.91 -35.90 -18.66
CA THR A 161 -21.84 -36.06 -17.54
C THR A 161 -22.70 -37.29 -17.86
N GLU A 162 -22.16 -38.46 -17.51
CA GLU A 162 -22.92 -39.67 -17.18
C GLU A 162 -22.37 -40.19 -15.85
#